data_AF-A0A7J8SSP4-F1
#
_entry.id   AF-A0A7J8SSP4-F1
#
_cell.length_a   1.000
_cell.length_b   1.000
_cell.length_c   1.000
_cell.angle_alpha   90.00
_cell.angle_beta   90.00
_cell.angle_gamma   90.00
#
_symmetry.space_group_name_H-M   'P 1'
#
loop_
_entity.id
_entity.type
_entity.pdbx_description
1 polymer ?
#
loop_
_entity_poly.entity_id
_entity_poly.type
_entity_poly.pdbx_seq_one_letter_code
_entity_poly.pdbx_strand_id
1 'polypeptide(L)'
;MGKSRSSRLANLRQVSPSSNYPMAHISYELNLLGSRGPRRMQCNMNTIPATSIAPGGLDPTTQAELNPYQSTPTSFLSKSASMENSVSDQKNGGLVLINKAPRWHEQLQCWCLNFHGRVTIASVKNFQLVASPENEPAGPEHEKIILQFGKVGKDLFTMDYRYPISAFQAFAICLSSFETRIACE
;
A
#
# COMPACT_ATOMS: atom_id res chain seq x y z
N MET A 1 -55.62 -32.04 10.39
CA MET A 1 -55.25 -30.92 9.50
C MET A 1 -54.77 -29.75 10.33
N GLY A 2 -53.45 -29.64 10.56
CA GLY A 2 -52.84 -28.50 11.26
C GLY A 2 -51.97 -27.70 10.29
N LYS A 3 -52.34 -26.45 10.01
CA LYS A 3 -51.58 -25.56 9.11
C LYS A 3 -50.37 -24.99 9.87
N SER A 4 -49.17 -25.47 9.55
CA SER A 4 -47.91 -24.90 10.04
C SER A 4 -47.67 -23.54 9.36
N ARG A 5 -47.67 -22.46 10.14
CA ARG A 5 -47.34 -21.10 9.68
C ARG A 5 -45.82 -20.93 9.71
N SER A 6 -45.20 -20.90 8.53
CA SER A 6 -43.79 -20.53 8.35
C SER A 6 -43.62 -19.03 8.65
N SER A 7 -43.00 -18.69 9.78
CA SER A 7 -42.51 -17.34 10.05
C SER A 7 -41.22 -17.12 9.27
N ARG A 8 -41.31 -16.45 8.11
CA ARG A 8 -40.14 -15.96 7.40
C ARG A 8 -39.46 -14.91 8.29
N LEU A 9 -38.24 -15.20 8.74
CA LEU A 9 -37.35 -14.22 9.36
C LEU A 9 -37.01 -13.13 8.32
N ALA A 10 -37.83 -12.10 8.27
CA ALA A 10 -37.54 -10.86 7.58
C ALA A 10 -36.66 -10.01 8.50
N ASN A 11 -35.35 -10.23 8.47
CA ASN A 11 -34.35 -9.28 8.98
C ASN A 11 -32.96 -9.58 8.41
N LEU A 12 -32.87 -9.72 7.09
CA LEU A 12 -31.62 -9.43 6.40
C LEU A 12 -31.45 -7.92 6.46
N ARG A 13 -30.59 -7.44 7.38
CA ARG A 13 -30.14 -6.05 7.40
C ARG A 13 -29.69 -5.70 5.98
N GLN A 14 -30.43 -4.79 5.36
CA GLN A 14 -30.08 -4.20 4.09
C GLN A 14 -28.69 -3.58 4.25
N VAL A 15 -27.68 -4.25 3.70
CA VAL A 15 -26.32 -3.70 3.63
C VAL A 15 -26.44 -2.47 2.73
N SER A 16 -26.24 -1.29 3.31
CA SER A 16 -26.14 -0.02 2.59
C SER A 16 -25.21 -0.18 1.38
N PRO A 17 -25.46 0.50 0.25
CA PRO A 17 -24.64 0.33 -0.95
C PRO A 17 -23.17 0.52 -0.55
N SER A 18 -22.37 -0.51 -0.79
CA SER A 18 -20.96 -0.56 -0.45
C SER A 18 -20.26 0.63 -1.12
N SER A 19 -20.01 1.69 -0.37
CA SER A 19 -19.24 2.82 -0.87
C SER A 19 -17.82 2.32 -1.14
N ASN A 20 -17.31 2.59 -2.33
CA ASN A 20 -15.92 2.28 -2.68
C ASN A 20 -15.02 3.34 -2.05
N TYR A 21 -14.09 2.92 -1.19
CA TYR A 21 -13.13 3.81 -0.55
C TYR A 21 -11.73 3.62 -1.17
N PRO A 22 -11.09 4.68 -1.70
CA PRO A 22 -9.77 4.58 -2.29
C PRO A 22 -8.70 4.35 -1.22
N MET A 23 -8.14 3.14 -1.18
CA MET A 23 -7.16 2.76 -0.15
C MET A 23 -5.74 3.27 -0.41
N ALA A 24 -5.33 3.33 -1.67
CA ALA A 24 -3.99 3.75 -2.08
C ALA A 24 -3.98 4.29 -3.51
N HIS A 25 -3.01 5.15 -3.80
CA HIS A 25 -2.68 5.60 -5.16
C HIS A 25 -1.28 5.13 -5.54
N ILE A 26 -1.16 4.43 -6.67
CA ILE A 26 0.12 3.85 -7.13
C ILE A 26 0.54 4.55 -8.42
N SER A 27 1.71 5.19 -8.39
CA SER A 27 2.32 5.83 -9.56
C SER A 27 3.57 5.08 -10.00
N TYR A 28 3.77 5.05 -11.31
CA TYR A 28 4.97 4.52 -11.96
C TYR A 28 5.57 5.63 -12.82
N GLU A 29 6.82 5.99 -12.57
CA GLU A 29 7.55 6.92 -13.44
C GLU A 29 8.38 6.12 -14.44
N LEU A 30 8.24 6.47 -15.71
CA LEU A 30 9.09 5.97 -16.78
C LEU A 30 10.32 6.86 -16.90
N ASN A 31 11.48 6.24 -17.13
CA ASN A 31 12.69 6.98 -17.45
C ASN A 31 12.60 7.48 -18.90
N LEU A 32 12.13 8.72 -19.10
CA LEU A 32 11.86 9.31 -20.42
C LEU A 32 13.11 9.56 -21.29
N LEU A 33 14.31 9.49 -20.70
CA LEU A 33 15.58 9.83 -21.37
C LEU A 33 16.46 8.62 -21.73
N GLY A 34 15.88 7.42 -21.82
CA GLY A 34 16.62 6.22 -22.24
C GLY A 34 17.70 5.75 -21.25
N SER A 35 17.75 6.34 -20.05
CA SER A 35 18.61 5.86 -18.98
C SER A 35 18.13 4.46 -18.56
N ARG A 36 19.05 3.49 -18.64
CA ARG A 36 18.86 2.11 -18.16
C ARG A 36 18.77 2.11 -16.63
N GLY A 37 17.69 2.65 -16.10
CA GLY A 37 17.40 2.76 -14.67
C GLY A 37 16.18 1.92 -14.29
N PRO A 38 16.09 1.43 -13.04
CA PRO A 38 14.87 0.83 -12.52
C PRO A 38 13.69 1.81 -12.65
N ARG A 39 12.49 1.27 -12.92
CA ARG A 39 11.24 2.02 -12.90
C ARG A 39 11.01 2.56 -11.48
N ARG A 40 10.69 3.85 -11.34
CA ARG A 40 10.33 4.41 -10.02
C ARG A 40 8.88 4.09 -9.73
N MET A 41 8.62 3.60 -8.54
CA MET A 41 7.29 3.22 -8.07
C MET A 41 7.03 3.89 -6.73
N GLN A 42 5.90 4.57 -6.62
CA GLN A 42 5.46 5.23 -5.39
C GLN A 42 4.01 4.82 -5.09
N CYS A 43 3.76 4.48 -3.83
CA CYS A 43 2.44 4.13 -3.32
C CYS A 43 2.08 5.09 -2.19
N ASN A 44 1.06 5.92 -2.40
CA ASN A 44 0.50 6.78 -1.36
C ASN A 44 -0.62 6.03 -0.66
N MET A 45 -0.43 5.69 0.61
CA MET A 45 -1.35 4.90 1.43
C MET A 45 -2.30 5.83 2.18
N ASN A 46 -3.42 6.19 1.56
CA ASN A 46 -4.38 7.18 2.08
C ASN A 46 -4.99 6.82 3.44
N THR A 47 -5.00 5.53 3.78
CA THR A 47 -5.63 4.98 5.00
C THR A 47 -4.63 4.69 6.12
N ILE A 48 -3.34 4.84 5.88
CA ILE A 48 -2.28 4.53 6.85
C ILE A 48 -1.54 5.83 7.14
N PRO A 49 -1.54 6.34 8.39
CA PRO A 49 -0.79 7.54 8.71
C PRO A 49 0.72 7.27 8.69
N ALA A 50 1.52 8.26 8.32
CA ALA A 50 2.99 8.15 8.35
C ALA A 50 3.54 7.84 9.75
N THR A 51 2.82 8.16 10.82
CA THR A 51 3.20 7.83 12.20
C THR A 51 3.19 6.32 12.49
N SER A 52 2.55 5.50 11.65
CA SER A 52 2.51 4.05 11.84
C SER A 52 3.91 3.44 11.89
N ILE A 53 4.87 3.98 11.14
CA ILE A 53 6.26 3.46 11.09
C ILE A 53 7.18 4.05 12.17
N ALA A 54 6.68 4.94 13.04
CA ALA A 54 7.49 5.57 14.06
C ALA A 54 7.94 4.57 15.15
N PRO A 55 9.12 4.76 15.77
CA PRO A 55 9.56 3.94 16.90
C PRO A 55 8.56 4.06 18.06
N GLY A 56 7.86 2.96 18.37
CA GLY A 56 6.79 2.96 19.39
C GLY A 56 5.38 3.17 18.86
N GLY A 57 5.17 3.16 17.53
CA GLY A 57 3.85 3.17 16.91
C GLY A 57 2.97 2.05 17.45
N LEU A 58 1.92 2.44 18.18
CA LEU A 58 0.86 1.53 18.58
C LEU A 58 0.11 1.07 17.32
N ASP A 59 -0.08 -0.24 17.21
CA ASP A 59 -0.89 -0.84 16.16
C ASP A 59 -2.27 -0.12 16.10
N PRO A 60 -2.74 0.37 14.93
CA PRO A 60 -4.09 0.91 14.78
C PRO A 60 -5.18 -0.05 15.27
N THR A 61 -4.92 -1.35 15.36
CA THR A 61 -5.83 -2.30 16.01
C THR A 61 -5.99 -2.03 17.52
N THR A 62 -4.96 -1.54 18.21
CA THR A 62 -5.02 -1.22 19.65
C THR A 62 -5.85 0.01 19.97
N GLN A 63 -5.98 0.97 19.04
CA GLN A 63 -6.83 2.15 19.26
C GLN A 63 -8.33 1.89 19.00
N ALA A 64 -8.66 0.83 18.26
CA ALA A 64 -10.06 0.46 18.00
C ALA A 64 -10.71 -0.28 19.18
N GLU A 65 -9.94 -0.92 20.06
CA GLU A 65 -10.47 -1.75 21.16
C GLU A 65 -10.70 -1.01 22.48
N LEU A 66 -10.22 0.23 22.63
CA LEU A 66 -10.34 0.99 23.89
C LEU A 66 -11.47 2.04 23.93
N ASN A 67 -12.33 2.14 22.92
CA ASN A 67 -13.43 3.11 22.96
C ASN A 67 -14.72 2.66 22.22
N PRO A 68 -15.68 2.00 22.91
CA PRO A 68 -16.95 1.57 22.30
C PRO A 68 -17.95 2.70 21.97
N TYR A 69 -17.61 3.99 22.19
CA TYR A 69 -18.58 5.09 22.16
C TYR A 69 -18.30 6.26 21.20
N GLN A 70 -17.40 6.10 20.23
CA GLN A 70 -17.27 7.10 19.14
C GLN A 70 -17.18 6.43 17.77
N SER A 71 -18.22 5.68 17.42
CA SER A 71 -18.55 5.41 16.03
C SER A 71 -19.36 6.57 15.46
N THR A 72 -18.67 7.65 15.09
CA THR A 72 -19.14 8.50 14.00
C THR A 72 -18.02 8.55 12.97
N PRO A 73 -18.26 8.15 11.71
CA PRO A 73 -17.32 8.47 10.66
C PRO A 73 -17.41 9.99 10.50
N THR A 74 -16.39 10.73 10.95
CA THR A 74 -16.22 12.11 10.51
C THR A 74 -16.11 12.06 9.00
N SER A 75 -17.21 12.46 8.39
CA SER A 75 -17.43 12.54 6.97
C SER A 75 -16.37 13.40 6.31
N PHE A 76 -15.43 12.79 5.61
CA PHE A 76 -14.71 13.46 4.52
C PHE A 76 -15.65 13.57 3.32
N LEU A 77 -16.64 14.44 3.47
CA LEU A 77 -17.43 15.00 2.38
C LEU A 77 -16.55 16.04 1.68
N SER A 78 -15.85 15.64 0.62
CA SER A 78 -15.29 16.59 -0.33
C SER A 78 -16.04 16.47 -1.64
N LYS A 79 -17.17 17.18 -1.71
CA LYS A 79 -17.86 17.52 -2.96
C LYS A 79 -17.75 19.03 -3.15
N SER A 80 -16.85 19.42 -4.06
CA SER A 80 -16.77 20.65 -4.86
C SER A 80 -17.34 21.99 -4.30
N ALA A 81 -16.43 22.97 -4.27
CA ALA A 81 -16.63 24.42 -4.48
C ALA A 81 -17.16 25.28 -3.32
N SER A 82 -16.23 25.89 -2.57
CA SER A 82 -16.25 27.33 -2.27
C SER A 82 -14.94 27.76 -1.61
N MET A 83 -14.39 28.85 -2.13
CA MET A 83 -13.16 29.53 -1.73
C MET A 83 -13.33 30.20 -0.36
N GLU A 84 -12.48 29.88 0.62
CA GLU A 84 -11.92 30.84 1.58
C GLU A 84 -10.80 30.23 2.44
N ASN A 85 -9.81 31.07 2.73
CA ASN A 85 -8.53 30.77 3.38
C ASN A 85 -8.67 30.12 4.75
N SER A 86 -7.97 28.99 4.97
CA SER A 86 -7.34 28.69 6.25
C SER A 86 -6.07 27.86 6.04
N VAL A 87 -4.94 28.54 6.23
CA VAL A 87 -3.59 27.98 6.26
C VAL A 87 -3.46 27.22 7.58
N SER A 88 -3.62 25.88 7.59
CA SER A 88 -3.11 24.99 8.66
C SER A 88 -3.35 23.46 8.49
N ASP A 89 -3.71 22.92 7.31
CA ASP A 89 -3.99 21.47 7.18
C ASP A 89 -2.94 20.68 6.37
N GLN A 90 -1.65 20.91 6.64
CA GLN A 90 -0.51 20.33 5.92
C GLN A 90 0.37 19.43 6.81
N LYS A 91 -0.22 18.63 7.70
CA LYS A 91 0.59 17.71 8.55
C LYS A 91 -0.09 16.44 9.04
N ASN A 92 -0.96 15.83 8.23
CA ASN A 92 -1.33 14.42 8.40
C ASN A 92 -1.10 13.67 7.08
N GLY A 93 0.15 13.67 6.62
CA GLY A 93 0.57 12.95 5.43
C GLY A 93 0.33 11.45 5.60
N GLY A 94 -0.40 10.84 4.67
CA GLY A 94 -0.49 9.39 4.56
C GLY A 94 0.90 8.78 4.32
N LEU A 95 1.08 7.52 4.70
CA LEU A 95 2.32 6.79 4.49
C LEU A 95 2.63 6.71 3.00
N VAL A 96 3.84 7.14 2.63
CA VAL A 96 4.35 7.00 1.26
C VAL A 96 5.35 5.86 1.23
N LEU A 97 5.12 4.88 0.36
CA LEU A 97 6.05 3.79 0.09
C LEU A 97 6.71 4.01 -1.27
N ILE A 98 8.03 3.83 -1.32
CA ILE A 98 8.83 3.97 -2.55
C ILE A 98 9.65 2.72 -2.81
N ASN A 99 10.00 2.47 -4.07
CA ASN A 99 10.93 1.39 -4.39
C ASN A 99 12.28 1.60 -3.71
N LYS A 100 12.82 0.54 -3.11
CA LYS A 100 14.19 0.57 -2.59
C LYS A 100 15.17 0.75 -3.76
N ALA A 101 16.17 1.61 -3.57
CA ALA A 101 17.24 1.76 -4.53
C ALA A 101 18.05 0.44 -4.63
N PRO A 102 18.35 -0.05 -5.84
CA PRO A 102 19.19 -1.23 -5.99
C PRO A 102 20.62 -0.94 -5.51
N ARG A 103 21.32 -1.99 -5.08
CA ARG A 103 22.73 -1.92 -4.74
C ARG A 103 23.56 -2.46 -5.91
N TRP A 104 24.71 -1.85 -6.15
CA TRP A 104 25.69 -2.40 -7.09
C TRP A 104 26.22 -3.74 -6.57
N HIS A 105 26.20 -4.77 -7.43
CA HIS A 105 26.76 -6.08 -7.12
C HIS A 105 28.00 -6.31 -7.98
N GLU A 106 29.17 -6.19 -7.36
CA GLU A 106 30.45 -6.21 -8.07
C GLU A 106 30.70 -7.49 -8.87
N GLN A 107 30.42 -8.66 -8.31
CA GLN A 107 30.65 -9.93 -9.03
C GLN A 107 29.72 -10.14 -10.23
N LEU A 108 28.51 -9.57 -10.20
CA LEU A 108 27.51 -9.72 -11.26
C LEU A 108 27.51 -8.52 -12.20
N GLN A 109 28.28 -7.46 -11.89
CA GLN A 109 28.36 -6.20 -12.62
C GLN A 109 26.97 -5.62 -12.96
N CYS A 110 26.07 -5.66 -11.98
CA CYS A 110 24.70 -5.18 -12.18
C CYS A 110 24.12 -4.53 -10.92
N TRP A 111 23.09 -3.71 -11.12
CA TRP A 111 22.28 -3.15 -10.04
C TRP A 111 21.21 -4.17 -9.64
N CYS A 112 21.24 -4.65 -8.39
CA CYS A 112 20.26 -5.63 -7.91
C CYS A 112 19.78 -5.33 -6.49
N LEU A 113 18.60 -5.87 -6.16
CA LEU A 113 18.10 -5.92 -4.79
C LEU A 113 18.46 -7.27 -4.15
N ASN A 114 18.70 -7.26 -2.84
CA ASN A 114 18.92 -8.49 -2.09
C ASN A 114 17.58 -9.04 -1.58
N PHE A 115 17.11 -10.12 -2.20
CA PHE A 115 15.88 -10.81 -1.85
C PHE A 115 16.08 -11.99 -0.89
N HIS A 116 17.29 -12.22 -0.39
CA HIS A 116 17.61 -13.31 0.55
C HIS A 116 17.11 -14.70 0.08
N GLY A 117 17.24 -14.98 -1.23
CA GLY A 117 16.78 -16.23 -1.84
C GLY A 117 15.27 -16.34 -2.06
N ARG A 118 14.46 -15.35 -1.66
CA ARG A 118 13.00 -15.34 -1.88
C ARG A 118 12.60 -15.12 -3.35
N VAL A 119 13.50 -14.53 -4.14
CA VAL A 119 13.31 -14.25 -5.56
C VAL A 119 14.48 -14.86 -6.31
N THR A 120 14.17 -15.71 -7.29
CA THR A 120 15.15 -16.56 -7.98
C THR A 120 15.17 -16.34 -9.49
N ILE A 121 14.16 -15.67 -10.05
CA ILE A 121 14.05 -15.41 -11.49
C ILE A 121 14.07 -13.90 -11.73
N ALA A 122 14.90 -13.45 -12.68
CA ALA A 122 14.95 -12.06 -13.10
C ALA A 122 13.61 -11.61 -13.71
N SER A 123 13.11 -10.45 -13.29
CA SER A 123 11.87 -9.87 -13.81
C SER A 123 11.79 -8.38 -13.47
N VAL A 124 11.17 -7.60 -14.35
CA VAL A 124 10.78 -6.20 -14.05
C VAL A 124 9.75 -6.07 -12.93
N LYS A 125 9.17 -7.20 -12.48
CA LYS A 125 8.24 -7.27 -11.34
C LYS A 125 8.95 -7.50 -10.01
N ASN A 126 10.27 -7.66 -10.01
CA ASN A 126 11.01 -7.85 -8.77
C ASN A 126 11.23 -6.49 -8.12
N PHE A 127 10.59 -6.25 -6.97
CA PHE A 127 10.73 -4.98 -6.25
C PHE A 127 10.64 -5.17 -4.74
N GLN A 128 11.23 -4.20 -4.04
CA GLN A 128 11.07 -4.00 -2.60
C GLN A 128 10.55 -2.59 -2.38
N LEU A 129 9.58 -2.42 -1.49
CA LEU A 129 9.09 -1.11 -1.04
C LEU A 129 9.54 -0.84 0.39
N VAL A 130 9.92 0.41 0.61
CA VAL A 130 10.30 0.99 1.91
C VAL A 130 9.53 2.29 2.13
N ALA A 131 9.46 2.77 3.36
CA ALA A 131 8.87 4.06 3.65
C ALA A 131 9.71 5.21 3.07
N SER A 132 9.06 6.25 2.55
CA SER A 132 9.74 7.45 2.06
C SER A 132 10.39 8.21 3.24
N PRO A 133 11.66 8.66 3.11
CA PRO A 133 12.39 9.41 4.14
C PRO A 133 11.86 10.84 4.35
N GLU A 134 10.91 11.30 3.53
CA GLU A 134 10.28 12.62 3.67
C GLU A 134 9.49 12.77 4.98
N ASN A 135 9.24 11.67 5.69
CA ASN A 135 8.35 11.63 6.84
C ASN A 135 9.03 11.78 8.22
N GLU A 136 10.36 11.76 8.34
CA GLU A 136 11.17 12.01 9.56
C GLU A 136 12.67 11.77 9.22
N PRO A 137 13.67 12.16 10.04
CA PRO A 137 15.08 11.88 9.72
C PRO A 137 15.29 10.38 9.51
N ALA A 138 16.09 10.05 8.49
CA ALA A 138 16.37 8.70 8.00
C ALA A 138 17.00 7.80 9.08
N GLY A 139 16.18 7.32 10.00
CA GLY A 139 16.50 6.24 10.92
C GLY A 139 16.47 4.89 10.21
N PRO A 140 16.98 3.83 10.86
CA PRO A 140 17.03 2.47 10.31
C PRO A 140 15.65 1.92 9.87
N GLU A 141 14.55 2.48 10.37
CA GLU A 141 13.19 2.10 9.96
C GLU A 141 12.90 2.41 8.47
N HIS A 142 13.57 3.39 7.85
CA HIS A 142 13.38 3.71 6.42
C HIS A 142 14.08 2.71 5.48
N GLU A 143 14.97 1.86 6.00
CA GLU A 143 15.57 0.76 5.22
C GLU A 143 14.77 -0.55 5.33
N LYS A 144 13.78 -0.57 6.22
CA LYS A 144 12.96 -1.74 6.49
C LYS A 144 12.05 -2.03 5.31
N ILE A 145 12.19 -3.23 4.78
CA ILE A 145 11.35 -3.72 3.68
C ILE A 145 9.92 -3.94 4.22
N ILE A 146 8.97 -3.15 3.72
CA ILE A 146 7.54 -3.24 4.05
C ILE A 146 6.84 -4.22 3.11
N LEU A 147 7.21 -4.22 1.83
CA LEU A 147 6.71 -5.17 0.83
C LEU A 147 7.87 -5.66 -0.03
N GLN A 148 7.96 -6.97 -0.23
CA GLN A 148 8.87 -7.61 -1.17
C GLN A 148 8.07 -8.50 -2.10
N PHE A 149 8.26 -8.30 -3.40
CA PHE A 149 7.60 -9.09 -4.43
C PHE A 149 8.60 -9.50 -5.50
N GLY A 150 8.51 -10.74 -5.98
CA GLY A 150 9.31 -11.15 -7.13
C GLY A 150 9.06 -12.56 -7.63
N LYS A 151 9.64 -12.84 -8.79
CA LYS A 151 9.39 -14.05 -9.58
C LYS A 151 10.23 -15.24 -9.09
N VAL A 152 9.60 -16.40 -9.01
CA VAL A 152 10.25 -17.68 -8.64
C VAL A 152 9.93 -18.83 -9.59
N GLY A 153 8.93 -18.69 -10.47
CA GLY A 153 8.60 -19.65 -11.51
C GLY A 153 7.92 -18.96 -12.70
N LYS A 154 7.43 -19.72 -13.69
CA LYS A 154 6.79 -19.16 -14.91
C LYS A 154 5.67 -18.16 -14.57
N ASP A 155 4.74 -18.60 -13.74
CA ASP A 155 3.56 -17.87 -13.28
C ASP A 155 3.49 -17.86 -11.73
N LEU A 156 4.65 -17.99 -11.08
CA LEU A 156 4.77 -18.10 -9.63
C LEU A 156 5.63 -16.97 -9.08
N PHE A 157 5.11 -16.32 -8.06
CA PHE A 157 5.72 -15.17 -7.40
C PHE A 157 5.66 -15.33 -5.89
N THR A 158 6.63 -14.75 -5.19
CA THR A 158 6.64 -14.62 -3.73
C THR A 158 6.20 -13.21 -3.35
N MET A 159 5.44 -13.10 -2.26
CA MET A 159 4.98 -11.83 -1.69
C MET A 159 5.19 -11.87 -0.17
N ASP A 160 6.14 -11.07 0.32
CA ASP A 160 6.39 -10.89 1.74
C ASP A 160 5.96 -9.47 2.11
N TYR A 161 5.02 -9.34 3.06
CA TYR A 161 4.56 -8.03 3.52
C TYR A 161 4.70 -7.94 5.03
N ARG A 162 4.82 -6.71 5.52
CA ARG A 162 4.92 -6.41 6.94
C ARG A 162 4.01 -5.23 7.27
N TYR A 163 3.74 -5.08 8.56
CA TYR A 163 3.17 -3.87 9.12
C TYR A 163 3.88 -2.63 8.53
N PRO A 164 3.14 -1.58 8.13
CA PRO A 164 1.73 -1.30 8.45
C PRO A 164 0.70 -1.72 7.39
N ILE A 165 1.10 -2.39 6.31
CA ILE A 165 0.15 -2.77 5.25
C ILE A 165 -0.51 -4.13 5.52
N SER A 166 -1.77 -4.25 5.14
CA SER A 166 -2.49 -5.53 5.14
C SER A 166 -2.14 -6.39 3.92
N ALA A 167 -2.44 -7.70 3.99
CA ALA A 167 -2.30 -8.60 2.85
C ALA A 167 -3.08 -8.12 1.62
N PHE A 168 -4.26 -7.53 1.81
CA PHE A 168 -5.09 -7.01 0.73
C PHE A 168 -4.45 -5.81 0.03
N GLN A 169 -3.93 -4.85 0.80
CA GLN A 169 -3.20 -3.71 0.27
C GLN A 169 -1.92 -4.16 -0.46
N ALA A 170 -1.13 -5.05 0.15
CA ALA A 170 0.08 -5.62 -0.45
C ALA A 170 -0.24 -6.31 -1.79
N PHE A 171 -1.27 -7.16 -1.81
CA PHE A 171 -1.67 -7.89 -3.00
C PHE A 171 -2.14 -6.96 -4.12
N ALA A 172 -2.93 -5.94 -3.82
CA ALA A 172 -3.37 -4.93 -4.78
C ALA A 172 -2.17 -4.18 -5.41
N ILE A 173 -1.17 -3.83 -4.59
CA ILE A 173 0.08 -3.22 -5.05
C ILE A 173 0.88 -4.16 -5.97
N CYS A 174 0.94 -5.45 -5.64
CA CYS A 174 1.61 -6.43 -6.50
C CYS A 174 0.89 -6.60 -7.84
N LEU A 175 -0.44 -6.63 -7.84
CA LEU A 175 -1.25 -6.73 -9.06
C LEU A 175 -1.04 -5.54 -10.00
N SER A 176 -0.93 -4.30 -9.49
CA SER A 176 -0.67 -3.14 -10.35
C SER A 176 0.67 -3.24 -11.08
N SER A 177 1.63 -4.00 -10.58
CA SER A 177 2.90 -4.22 -11.27
C SER A 177 2.76 -5.02 -12.57
N PHE A 178 1.70 -5.83 -12.71
CA PHE A 178 1.43 -6.58 -13.93
C PHE A 178 0.84 -5.72 -15.06
N GLU A 179 0.36 -4.52 -14.74
CA GLU A 179 -0.16 -3.61 -15.74
C GLU A 179 0.94 -3.24 -16.75
N THR A 180 0.77 -3.69 -17.99
CA THR A 180 1.60 -3.33 -19.12
C THR A 180 1.16 -1.97 -19.66
N ARG A 181 1.84 -0.90 -19.24
CA ARG A 181 1.81 0.33 -20.04
C ARG A 181 2.55 0.03 -21.36
N ILE A 182 1.91 0.36 -22.48
CA ILE A 182 2.19 -0.05 -23.88
C ILE A 182 3.58 0.39 -24.42
N ALA A 183 4.55 0.76 -23.57
CA ALA A 183 5.85 1.31 -23.97
C ALA A 183 7.06 0.64 -23.28
N CYS A 184 6.95 -0.63 -22.90
CA CYS A 184 8.08 -1.39 -22.35
C CYS A 184 8.05 -2.84 -22.88
N GLU A 185 8.44 -3.01 -24.14
CA GLU A 185 9.05 -4.25 -24.64
C GLU A 185 10.57 -4.11 -24.59
#